data_AF-A0A0Q8QUE2-F1
#
_entry.id   AF-A0A0Q8QUE2-F1
#
_cell.length_a   1.000
_cell.length_b   1.000
_cell.length_c   1.000
_cell.angle_alpha   90.00
_cell.angle_beta   90.00
_cell.angle_gamma   90.00
#
_symmetry.space_group_name_H-M   'P 1'
#
loop_
_entity.id
_entity.type
_entity.pdbx_description
1 polymer ?
#
loop_
_entity_poly.entity_id
_entity_poly.type
_entity_poly.pdbx_seq_one_letter_code
_entity_poly.pdbx_strand_id
1 'polypeptide(L)'
;MANAQEKTGNKPGFTLAPGSVRIILMRPSIKVGEQSTGGLFEPNADWTDQAKQNLGKAIADAQSGLGNLVVPYAEPMGADGALAMEYRALFRAVVGSVIEYQFFSGNRLPTKKRKNSFEWTLGPEIAGLPGLAGADYALFIETEDQYGSTGRKMAQVVGALIPGISMPSGVHKGSAGLIDLKTGDLVWLNADLEMGGDVRTEEGASKRVSQLFEGFPGKTATVVPAVLPTAAAAAAVGN
;
A
#
# COMPACT_ATOMS: atom_id res chain seq x y z
N MET A 1 -4.67 -28.27 8.94
CA MET A 1 -3.77 -27.16 9.30
C MET A 1 -3.79 -26.20 8.12
N ALA A 2 -4.55 -25.10 8.21
CA ALA A 2 -4.53 -24.09 7.16
C ALA A 2 -3.14 -23.43 7.20
N ASN A 3 -2.36 -23.56 6.12
CA ASN A 3 -1.13 -22.81 5.98
C ASN A 3 -1.51 -21.33 6.01
N ALA A 4 -1.03 -20.58 7.01
CA ALA A 4 -1.19 -19.12 7.01
C ALA A 4 -0.57 -18.59 5.72
N GLN A 5 -1.38 -17.92 4.89
CA GLN A 5 -0.89 -17.33 3.66
C GLN A 5 0.11 -16.22 4.01
N GLU A 6 1.29 -16.25 3.41
CA GLU A 6 2.24 -15.14 3.55
C GLU A 6 1.63 -13.88 2.95
N LYS A 7 1.80 -12.75 3.63
CA LYS A 7 1.26 -11.45 3.18
C LYS A 7 2.36 -10.43 2.90
N THR A 8 3.56 -10.66 3.46
CA THR A 8 4.68 -9.73 3.36
C THR A 8 5.87 -10.40 2.69
N GLY A 9 6.47 -9.69 1.73
CA GLY A 9 7.69 -10.06 1.05
C GLY A 9 8.76 -9.00 1.27
N ASN A 10 9.96 -9.43 1.63
CA ASN A 10 11.11 -8.56 1.87
C ASN A 10 12.29 -9.04 1.04
N LYS A 11 12.96 -8.13 0.34
CA LYS A 11 14.24 -8.44 -0.29
C LYS A 11 15.27 -8.76 0.81
N PRO A 12 15.95 -9.92 0.75
CA PRO A 12 16.90 -10.32 1.80
C PRO A 12 17.98 -9.26 2.01
N GLY A 13 18.26 -8.93 3.27
CA GLY A 13 19.26 -7.93 3.65
C GLY A 13 18.85 -6.48 3.38
N PHE A 14 17.64 -6.22 2.88
CA PHE A 14 17.14 -4.86 2.71
C PHE A 14 16.74 -4.25 4.06
N THR A 15 17.23 -3.05 4.34
CA THR A 15 16.85 -2.25 5.50
C THR A 15 16.78 -0.79 5.10
N LEU A 16 15.77 -0.08 5.60
CA LEU A 16 15.62 1.35 5.35
C LEU A 16 16.07 2.14 6.57
N ALA A 17 17.21 2.84 6.47
CA ALA A 17 17.68 3.70 7.55
C ALA A 17 16.77 4.95 7.67
N PRO A 18 16.25 5.29 8.86
CA PRO A 18 15.43 6.50 9.02
C PRO A 18 16.18 7.77 8.65
N GLY A 19 15.48 8.72 8.04
CA GLY A 19 15.96 10.06 7.67
C GLY A 19 16.96 10.08 6.52
N SER A 20 17.20 8.93 5.88
CA SER A 20 18.29 8.80 4.90
C SER A 20 17.81 8.79 3.44
N VAL A 21 16.51 8.60 3.21
CA VAL A 21 15.97 8.39 1.86
C VAL A 21 14.78 9.27 1.55
N ARG A 22 14.61 9.56 0.27
CA ARG A 22 13.44 10.23 -0.31
C ARG A 22 12.56 9.20 -1.02
N ILE A 23 11.35 9.02 -0.51
CA ILE A 23 10.34 8.12 -1.06
C ILE A 23 9.30 8.96 -1.80
N ILE A 24 8.97 8.58 -3.03
CA ILE A 24 7.86 9.16 -3.78
C ILE A 24 6.64 8.27 -3.66
N LEU A 25 5.55 8.79 -3.09
CA LEU A 25 4.27 8.09 -3.06
C LEU A 25 3.56 8.29 -4.40
N MET A 26 3.55 7.24 -5.23
CA MET A 26 2.76 7.20 -6.45
C MET A 26 1.27 7.36 -6.13
N ARG A 27 0.49 7.96 -7.04
CA ARG A 27 -0.95 8.14 -6.82
C ARG A 27 -1.60 6.78 -6.46
N PRO A 28 -2.17 6.63 -5.26
CA PRO A 28 -2.80 5.38 -4.86
C PRO A 28 -3.94 4.98 -5.82
N SER A 29 -4.05 3.68 -6.11
CA SER A 29 -5.22 3.13 -6.81
C SER A 29 -6.27 2.72 -5.79
N ILE A 30 -7.40 3.42 -5.75
CA ILE A 30 -8.49 3.17 -4.80
C ILE A 30 -9.75 2.87 -5.60
N LYS A 31 -10.34 1.70 -5.37
CA LYS A 31 -11.59 1.27 -6.00
C LYS A 31 -12.57 0.82 -4.93
N VAL A 32 -13.77 1.38 -4.92
CA VAL A 32 -14.81 0.97 -4.00
C VAL A 32 -16.11 0.76 -4.76
N GLY A 33 -16.83 -0.30 -4.41
CA GLY A 33 -18.09 -0.61 -5.06
C GLY A 33 -18.90 -1.65 -4.30
N GLU A 34 -19.99 -2.04 -4.92
CA GLU A 34 -20.83 -3.13 -4.47
C GLU A 34 -20.42 -4.45 -5.10
N GLN A 35 -20.64 -5.54 -4.37
CA GLN A 35 -20.63 -6.88 -4.92
C GLN A 35 -22.07 -7.34 -5.07
N SER A 36 -22.51 -7.50 -6.32
CA SER A 36 -23.87 -7.92 -6.64
C SER A 36 -24.16 -9.34 -6.13
N THR A 37 -25.44 -9.74 -6.17
CA THR A 37 -25.83 -11.11 -5.82
C THR A 37 -25.11 -12.15 -6.69
N GLY A 38 -24.84 -11.82 -7.96
CA GLY A 38 -24.07 -12.65 -8.88
C GLY A 38 -22.55 -12.60 -8.68
N GLY A 39 -22.05 -11.84 -7.70
CA GLY A 39 -20.63 -11.68 -7.43
C GLY A 39 -19.91 -10.69 -8.35
N LEU A 40 -20.65 -9.93 -9.17
CA LEU A 40 -20.08 -8.92 -10.05
C LEU A 40 -19.72 -7.65 -9.26
N PHE A 41 -18.60 -7.03 -9.61
CA PHE A 41 -18.20 -5.73 -9.09
C PHE A 41 -18.99 -4.61 -9.76
N GLU A 42 -19.67 -3.80 -8.96
CA GLU A 42 -20.43 -2.62 -9.38
C GLU A 42 -19.77 -1.36 -8.79
N PRO A 43 -19.03 -0.56 -9.59
CA PRO A 43 -18.32 0.62 -9.09
C PRO A 43 -19.26 1.64 -8.46
N ASN A 44 -18.83 2.23 -7.34
CA ASN A 44 -19.57 3.31 -6.68
C ASN A 44 -18.66 4.55 -6.54
N ALA A 45 -19.04 5.63 -7.23
CA ALA A 45 -18.22 6.85 -7.30
C ALA A 45 -18.14 7.56 -5.93
N ASP A 46 -19.28 7.75 -5.25
CA ASP A 46 -19.34 8.44 -3.96
C ASP A 46 -18.52 7.70 -2.89
N TRP A 47 -18.63 6.37 -2.85
CA TRP A 47 -17.84 5.55 -1.94
C TRP A 47 -16.35 5.59 -2.28
N THR A 48 -16.02 5.58 -3.57
CA THR A 48 -14.63 5.69 -4.02
C THR A 48 -14.04 7.04 -3.64
N ASP A 49 -14.79 8.13 -3.76
CA ASP A 49 -14.34 9.47 -3.40
C ASP A 49 -14.22 9.66 -1.88
N GLN A 50 -15.17 9.13 -1.10
CA GLN A 50 -15.05 9.08 0.36
C GLN A 50 -13.81 8.29 0.80
N ALA A 51 -13.56 7.14 0.17
CA ALA A 51 -12.40 6.32 0.47
C ALA A 51 -11.09 7.01 0.10
N LYS A 52 -11.01 7.72 -1.04
CA LYS A 52 -9.84 8.53 -1.40
C LYS A 52 -9.53 9.58 -0.35
N GLN A 53 -10.55 10.28 0.16
CA GLN A 53 -10.37 11.29 1.20
C GLN A 53 -9.86 10.68 2.51
N ASN A 54 -10.53 9.63 3.00
CA ASN A 54 -10.19 8.99 4.26
C ASN A 54 -8.81 8.30 4.21
N LEU A 55 -8.54 7.52 3.15
CA LEU A 55 -7.25 6.86 2.97
C LEU A 55 -6.14 7.89 2.73
N GLY A 56 -6.41 8.97 1.99
CA GLY A 56 -5.43 10.04 1.79
C GLY A 56 -5.00 10.68 3.10
N LYS A 57 -5.96 11.00 3.98
CA LYS A 57 -5.69 11.51 5.34
C LYS A 57 -4.91 10.49 6.17
N ALA A 58 -5.38 9.25 6.24
CA ALA A 58 -4.72 8.21 7.02
C ALA A 58 -3.29 7.89 6.53
N ILE A 59 -3.05 7.91 5.21
CA ILE A 59 -1.70 7.75 4.65
C ILE A 59 -0.81 8.94 5.05
N ALA A 60 -1.31 10.18 4.95
CA ALA A 60 -0.56 11.36 5.36
C ALA A 60 -0.19 11.31 6.86
N ASP A 61 -1.12 10.89 7.71
CA ASP A 61 -0.88 10.71 9.15
C ASP A 61 0.20 9.62 9.39
N ALA A 62 0.10 8.48 8.69
CA ALA A 62 1.06 7.38 8.80
C ALA A 62 2.46 7.75 8.28
N GLN A 63 2.59 8.64 7.29
CA GLN A 63 3.87 9.06 6.72
C GLN A 63 4.81 9.66 7.77
N SER A 64 4.27 10.41 8.75
CA SER A 64 5.06 10.97 9.85
C SER A 64 5.78 9.88 10.67
N GLY A 65 5.21 8.66 10.73
CA GLY A 65 5.75 7.52 11.44
C GLY A 65 6.73 6.66 10.63
N LEU A 66 6.83 6.83 9.30
CA LEU A 66 7.71 6.00 8.44
C LEU A 66 9.20 6.36 8.58
N GLY A 67 9.49 7.45 9.29
CA GLY A 67 10.86 7.90 9.58
C GLY A 67 11.64 8.40 8.36
N ASN A 68 11.01 8.56 7.19
CA ASN A 68 11.65 9.02 5.96
C ASN A 68 10.79 10.07 5.26
N LEU A 69 11.41 10.87 4.39
CA LEU A 69 10.70 11.89 3.62
C LEU A 69 9.83 11.20 2.56
N VAL A 70 8.51 11.23 2.74
CA VAL A 70 7.56 10.76 1.74
C VAL A 70 6.93 11.96 1.06
N VAL A 71 7.13 12.06 -0.26
CA VAL A 71 6.59 13.16 -1.08
C VAL A 71 5.54 12.60 -2.04
N PRO A 72 4.34 13.19 -2.12
CA PRO A 72 3.36 12.81 -3.12
C PRO A 72 3.91 12.97 -4.54
N TYR A 73 3.65 12.00 -5.40
CA TYR A 73 4.00 12.08 -6.81
C TYR A 73 3.19 13.19 -7.50
N ALA A 74 3.89 14.18 -8.04
CA ALA A 74 3.31 15.20 -8.88
C ALA A 74 3.10 14.62 -10.29
N GLU A 75 1.92 14.02 -10.50
CA GLU A 75 1.62 13.32 -11.74
C GLU A 75 1.57 14.29 -12.94
N PRO A 76 2.40 14.07 -13.97
CA PRO A 76 2.43 14.92 -15.15
C PRO A 76 1.21 14.68 -16.05
N MET A 77 0.90 15.64 -16.92
CA MET A 77 -0.16 15.52 -17.91
C MET A 77 0.37 14.94 -19.23
N GLY A 78 -0.53 14.44 -20.09
CA GLY A 78 -0.18 13.96 -21.42
C GLY A 78 0.53 12.60 -21.42
N ALA A 79 1.50 12.42 -22.30
CA ALA A 79 2.20 11.14 -22.50
C ALA A 79 2.90 10.63 -21.22
N ASP A 80 3.49 11.54 -20.44
CA ASP A 80 4.17 11.19 -19.19
C ASP A 80 3.18 10.69 -18.13
N GLY A 81 1.96 11.24 -18.11
CA GLY A 81 0.88 10.76 -17.26
C GLY A 81 0.40 9.36 -17.66
N ALA A 82 0.36 9.08 -18.97
CA ALA A 82 0.06 7.74 -19.47
C ALA A 82 1.13 6.73 -19.04
N LEU A 83 2.42 7.10 -19.10
CA LEU A 83 3.51 6.25 -18.62
C LEU A 83 3.41 5.97 -17.11
N ALA A 84 3.05 6.96 -16.29
CA ALA A 84 2.81 6.74 -14.86
C ALA A 84 1.66 5.73 -14.62
N MET A 85 0.59 5.81 -15.43
CA MET A 85 -0.52 4.85 -15.41
C MET A 85 -0.09 3.44 -15.82
N GLU A 86 0.78 3.31 -16.83
CA GLU A 86 1.35 2.04 -17.26
C GLU A 86 2.17 1.39 -16.14
N TYR A 87 3.05 2.14 -15.45
CA TYR A 87 3.80 1.60 -14.31
C TYR A 87 2.89 1.19 -13.14
N ARG A 88 1.78 1.90 -12.90
CA ARG A 88 0.78 1.48 -11.90
C ARG A 88 0.10 0.17 -12.31
N ALA A 89 -0.21 -0.01 -13.60
CA ALA A 89 -0.76 -1.27 -14.09
C ALA A 89 0.28 -2.41 -14.03
N LEU A 90 1.55 -2.13 -14.34
CA LEU A 90 2.65 -3.07 -14.21
C LEU A 90 2.86 -3.49 -12.76
N PHE A 91 2.85 -2.53 -11.82
CA PHE A 91 2.90 -2.82 -10.38
C PHE A 91 1.80 -3.81 -9.97
N ARG A 92 0.55 -3.55 -10.37
CA ARG A 92 -0.57 -4.47 -10.10
C ARG A 92 -0.33 -5.88 -10.65
N ALA A 93 0.17 -5.99 -11.87
CA ALA A 93 0.46 -7.28 -12.49
C ALA A 93 1.57 -8.04 -11.75
N VAL A 94 2.61 -7.33 -11.31
CA VAL A 94 3.69 -7.90 -10.50
C VAL A 94 3.19 -8.33 -9.13
N VAL A 95 2.38 -7.51 -8.44
CA VAL A 95 1.76 -7.89 -7.15
C VAL A 95 0.90 -9.15 -7.31
N GLY A 96 0.06 -9.22 -8.34
CA GLY A 96 -0.74 -10.42 -8.62
C GLY A 96 0.14 -11.66 -8.82
N SER A 97 1.26 -11.52 -9.51
CA SER A 97 2.24 -12.60 -9.69
C SER A 97 2.94 -12.99 -8.39
N VAL A 98 3.27 -12.03 -7.51
CA VAL A 98 3.85 -12.31 -6.19
C VAL A 98 2.86 -13.08 -5.33
N ILE A 99 1.59 -12.66 -5.28
CA ILE A 99 0.55 -13.33 -4.50
C ILE A 99 0.41 -14.79 -4.95
N GLU A 100 0.29 -15.00 -6.26
CA GLU A 100 0.09 -16.32 -6.88
C GLU A 100 1.32 -17.23 -6.73
N TYR A 101 2.51 -16.73 -7.05
CA TYR A 101 3.70 -17.55 -7.24
C TYR A 101 4.74 -17.46 -6.11
N GLN A 102 4.55 -16.58 -5.12
CA GLN A 102 5.41 -16.46 -3.96
C GLN A 102 4.64 -16.71 -2.65
N PHE A 103 3.54 -16.02 -2.44
CA PHE A 103 2.80 -16.07 -1.17
C PHE A 103 1.92 -17.31 -1.05
N PHE A 104 1.29 -17.74 -2.15
CA PHE A 104 0.53 -18.98 -2.16
C PHE A 104 1.47 -20.19 -2.30
N SER A 105 1.73 -20.85 -1.17
CA SER A 105 2.69 -21.97 -1.09
C SER A 105 2.40 -23.11 -2.08
N GLY A 106 1.12 -23.33 -2.44
CA GLY A 106 0.72 -24.36 -3.41
C GLY A 106 1.19 -24.10 -4.84
N ASN A 107 1.33 -22.83 -5.24
CA ASN A 107 1.62 -22.44 -6.63
C ASN A 107 3.04 -21.87 -6.80
N ARG A 108 3.91 -21.97 -5.78
CA ARG A 108 5.28 -21.44 -5.85
C ARG A 108 6.05 -21.99 -7.04
N LEU A 109 6.59 -21.09 -7.86
CA LEU A 109 7.46 -21.46 -8.98
C LEU A 109 8.75 -22.13 -8.48
N PRO A 110 9.28 -23.17 -9.14
CA PRO A 110 10.50 -23.87 -8.70
C PRO A 110 11.68 -22.94 -8.38
N THR A 111 11.88 -21.89 -9.17
CA THR A 111 12.94 -20.88 -8.98
C THR A 111 12.69 -19.92 -7.80
N LYS A 112 11.43 -19.80 -7.35
CA LYS A 112 10.96 -18.96 -6.23
C LYS A 112 10.72 -19.75 -4.93
N LYS A 113 10.84 -21.08 -4.97
CA LYS A 113 10.83 -21.97 -3.78
C LYS A 113 12.08 -21.82 -2.91
N ARG A 114 13.09 -21.09 -3.36
CA ARG A 114 14.33 -20.86 -2.61
C ARG A 114 14.00 -20.10 -1.32
N LYS A 115 14.49 -20.60 -0.19
CA LYS A 115 14.40 -19.85 1.08
C LYS A 115 15.11 -18.51 0.89
N ASN A 116 14.52 -17.43 1.40
CA ASN A 116 15.08 -16.08 1.31
C ASN A 116 15.31 -15.61 -0.14
N SER A 117 14.40 -15.89 -1.07
CA SER A 117 14.42 -15.25 -2.39
C SER A 117 13.18 -14.37 -2.57
N PHE A 118 13.37 -13.07 -2.72
CA PHE A 118 12.34 -12.13 -3.12
C PHE A 118 12.91 -11.28 -4.25
N GLU A 119 12.71 -11.79 -5.46
CA GLU A 119 13.32 -11.28 -6.70
C GLU A 119 12.18 -10.90 -7.65
N TRP A 120 11.65 -9.70 -7.51
CA TRP A 120 10.58 -9.15 -8.34
C TRP A 120 10.96 -7.71 -8.70
N THR A 121 10.57 -7.24 -9.88
CA THR A 121 11.05 -5.95 -10.40
C THR A 121 10.00 -5.34 -11.33
N LEU A 122 9.97 -4.01 -11.39
CA LEU A 122 9.26 -3.24 -12.42
C LEU A 122 10.18 -2.86 -13.59
N GLY A 123 11.46 -3.25 -13.53
CA GLY A 123 12.50 -2.85 -14.47
C GLY A 123 13.17 -1.53 -14.06
N PRO A 124 14.48 -1.36 -14.32
CA PRO A 124 15.22 -0.15 -13.96
C PRO A 124 14.72 1.11 -14.68
N GLU A 125 13.94 0.96 -15.75
CA GLU A 125 13.38 2.04 -16.55
C GLU A 125 12.40 2.93 -15.76
N ILE A 126 11.89 2.46 -14.61
CA ILE A 126 11.02 3.26 -13.74
C ILE A 126 11.69 4.55 -13.26
N ALA A 127 13.01 4.58 -13.11
CA ALA A 127 13.75 5.80 -12.77
C ALA A 127 13.58 6.91 -13.81
N GLY A 128 13.27 6.55 -15.06
CA GLY A 128 13.02 7.50 -16.14
C GLY A 128 11.65 8.20 -16.05
N LEU A 129 10.77 7.77 -15.15
CA LEU A 129 9.46 8.38 -15.00
C LEU A 129 9.60 9.83 -14.50
N PRO A 130 9.02 10.83 -15.19
CA PRO A 130 9.12 12.23 -14.78
C PRO A 130 8.61 12.45 -13.37
N GLY A 131 9.33 13.23 -12.57
CA GLY A 131 9.00 13.47 -11.15
C GLY A 131 9.64 12.49 -10.16
N LEU A 132 10.26 11.40 -10.63
CA LEU A 132 11.03 10.47 -9.77
C LEU A 132 12.52 10.82 -9.65
N ALA A 133 12.99 11.82 -10.41
CA ALA A 133 14.37 12.27 -10.36
C ALA A 133 14.80 12.66 -8.92
N GLY A 134 15.95 12.13 -8.49
CA GLY A 134 16.51 12.37 -7.17
C GLY A 134 15.70 11.77 -6.01
N ALA A 135 14.82 10.82 -6.29
CA ALA A 135 14.23 9.96 -5.26
C ALA A 135 14.94 8.61 -5.22
N ASP A 136 14.96 7.98 -4.05
CA ASP A 136 15.60 6.68 -3.85
C ASP A 136 14.60 5.54 -4.09
N TYR A 137 13.33 5.77 -3.73
CA TYR A 137 12.28 4.77 -3.84
C TYR A 137 10.97 5.35 -4.35
N ALA A 138 10.19 4.51 -5.03
CA ALA A 138 8.77 4.76 -5.29
C ALA A 138 7.91 3.81 -4.44
N LEU A 139 6.92 4.37 -3.75
CA LEU A 139 5.92 3.64 -2.98
C LEU A 139 4.61 3.60 -3.77
N PHE A 140 4.11 2.39 -4.01
CA PHE A 140 2.82 2.16 -4.63
C PHE A 140 1.83 1.63 -3.60
N ILE A 141 0.58 2.07 -3.70
CA ILE A 141 -0.53 1.60 -2.86
C ILE A 141 -1.73 1.29 -3.77
N GLU A 142 -2.31 0.10 -3.59
CA GLU A 142 -3.58 -0.28 -4.19
C GLU A 142 -4.54 -0.79 -3.14
N THR A 143 -5.83 -0.42 -3.27
CA THR A 143 -6.93 -0.94 -2.45
C THR A 143 -8.15 -1.17 -3.33
N GLU A 144 -8.85 -2.27 -3.08
CA GLU A 144 -10.14 -2.56 -3.72
C GLU A 144 -11.08 -3.18 -2.69
N ASP A 145 -12.22 -2.51 -2.51
CA ASP A 145 -13.29 -2.89 -1.60
C ASP A 145 -14.59 -3.13 -2.37
N GLN A 146 -15.18 -4.30 -2.14
CA GLN A 146 -16.48 -4.68 -2.69
C GLN A 146 -17.40 -5.08 -1.54
N TYR A 147 -18.34 -4.21 -1.19
CA TYR A 147 -19.32 -4.45 -0.13
C TYR A 147 -20.52 -5.20 -0.69
N GLY A 148 -20.95 -6.29 -0.05
CA GLY A 148 -22.11 -7.04 -0.51
C GLY A 148 -23.37 -6.16 -0.60
N SER A 149 -24.06 -6.23 -1.74
CA SER A 149 -25.34 -5.55 -1.93
C SER A 149 -26.38 -6.04 -0.92
N THR A 150 -27.47 -5.29 -0.74
CA THR A 150 -28.59 -5.71 0.12
C THR A 150 -29.10 -7.10 -0.26
N GLY A 151 -29.24 -7.38 -1.57
CA GLY A 151 -29.65 -8.69 -2.08
C GLY A 151 -28.66 -9.80 -1.70
N ARG A 152 -27.35 -9.56 -1.83
CA ARG A 152 -26.31 -10.52 -1.45
C ARG A 152 -26.29 -10.79 0.06
N LYS A 153 -26.44 -9.76 0.89
CA LYS A 153 -26.52 -9.90 2.36
C LYS A 153 -27.72 -10.77 2.77
N MET A 154 -28.89 -10.56 2.14
CA MET A 154 -30.05 -11.42 2.38
C MET A 154 -29.82 -12.85 1.91
N ALA A 155 -29.17 -13.06 0.75
CA ALA A 155 -28.81 -14.39 0.26
C ALA A 155 -27.81 -15.10 1.20
N GLN A 156 -26.86 -14.37 1.80
CA GLN A 156 -25.95 -14.91 2.81
C GLN A 156 -26.69 -15.37 4.07
N VAL A 157 -27.66 -14.57 4.56
CA VAL A 157 -28.48 -14.93 5.72
C VAL A 157 -29.29 -16.20 5.45
N VAL A 158 -29.95 -16.29 4.29
CA VAL A 158 -30.71 -17.50 3.90
C VAL A 158 -29.78 -18.69 3.69
N GLY A 159 -28.64 -18.50 3.02
CA GLY A 159 -27.66 -19.54 2.74
C GLY A 159 -27.02 -20.11 4.01
N ALA A 160 -26.79 -19.28 5.03
CA ALA A 160 -26.26 -19.72 6.32
C ALA A 160 -27.20 -20.66 7.09
N LEU A 161 -28.49 -20.69 6.75
CA LEU A 161 -29.46 -21.67 7.29
C LEU A 161 -29.30 -23.07 6.66
N ILE A 162 -28.56 -23.19 5.55
CA ILE A 162 -28.27 -24.45 4.86
C ILE A 162 -26.88 -24.94 5.28
N PRO A 163 -26.76 -26.10 5.94
CA PRO A 163 -25.46 -26.63 6.36
C PRO A 163 -24.49 -26.78 5.18
N GLY A 164 -23.28 -26.22 5.33
CA GLY A 164 -22.20 -26.36 4.34
C GLY A 164 -22.11 -25.25 3.29
N ILE A 165 -23.04 -24.28 3.26
CA ILE A 165 -22.94 -23.11 2.38
C ILE A 165 -22.36 -21.93 3.17
N SER A 166 -21.12 -21.53 2.83
CA SER A 166 -20.54 -20.26 3.28
C SER A 166 -20.24 -19.38 2.08
N MET A 167 -20.64 -18.11 2.16
CA MET A 167 -20.39 -17.11 1.12
C MET A 167 -19.49 -16.02 1.70
N PRO A 168 -18.38 -15.64 1.03
CA PRO A 168 -17.54 -14.53 1.46
C PRO A 168 -18.34 -13.23 1.60
N SER A 169 -18.09 -12.49 2.68
CA SER A 169 -18.81 -11.26 3.07
C SER A 169 -18.57 -10.07 2.13
N GLY A 170 -17.50 -10.12 1.35
CA GLY A 170 -17.09 -9.10 0.39
C GLY A 170 -15.68 -9.38 -0.13
N VAL A 171 -15.14 -8.44 -0.90
CA VAL A 171 -13.72 -8.43 -1.29
C VAL A 171 -13.09 -7.22 -0.62
N HIS A 172 -12.01 -7.44 0.13
CA HIS A 172 -11.28 -6.38 0.80
C HIS A 172 -9.79 -6.63 0.61
N LYS A 173 -9.26 -6.26 -0.56
CA LYS A 173 -7.85 -6.50 -0.89
C LYS A 173 -7.07 -5.18 -0.88
N GLY A 174 -5.82 -5.26 -0.48
CA GLY A 174 -4.91 -4.13 -0.58
C GLY A 174 -3.46 -4.58 -0.65
N SER A 175 -2.64 -3.70 -1.21
CA SER A 175 -1.21 -3.91 -1.30
C SER A 175 -0.46 -2.59 -1.22
N ALA A 176 0.69 -2.61 -0.55
CA ALA A 176 1.67 -1.53 -0.55
C ALA A 176 3.04 -2.11 -0.92
N GLY A 177 3.74 -1.49 -1.86
CA GLY A 177 5.03 -1.97 -2.34
C GLY A 177 6.05 -0.86 -2.52
N LEU A 178 7.29 -1.11 -2.10
CA LEU A 178 8.41 -0.18 -2.22
C LEU A 178 9.34 -0.67 -3.32
N ILE A 179 9.62 0.21 -4.28
CA ILE A 179 10.47 -0.03 -5.45
C ILE A 179 11.76 0.77 -5.29
N ASP A 180 12.92 0.11 -5.38
CA ASP A 180 14.21 0.77 -5.49
C ASP A 180 14.33 1.39 -6.89
N LEU A 181 14.45 2.72 -6.97
CA LEU A 181 14.49 3.41 -8.25
C LEU A 181 15.81 3.19 -8.99
N LYS A 182 16.90 2.83 -8.32
CA LYS A 182 18.17 2.55 -8.98
C LYS A 182 18.12 1.25 -9.78
N THR A 183 17.39 0.25 -9.28
CA THR A 183 17.38 -1.11 -9.84
C THR A 183 16.05 -1.51 -10.47
N GLY A 184 14.95 -0.84 -10.09
CA GLY A 184 13.58 -1.25 -10.40
C GLY A 184 13.04 -2.35 -9.50
N ASP A 185 13.82 -2.84 -8.54
CA ASP A 185 13.45 -4.00 -7.74
C ASP A 185 12.37 -3.67 -6.72
N LEU A 186 11.40 -4.58 -6.60
CA LEU A 186 10.45 -4.61 -5.50
C LEU A 186 11.19 -5.09 -4.25
N VAL A 187 11.54 -4.15 -3.38
CA VAL A 187 12.36 -4.41 -2.18
C VAL A 187 11.51 -4.75 -0.95
N TRP A 188 10.26 -4.31 -0.94
CA TRP A 188 9.26 -4.67 0.06
C TRP A 188 7.88 -4.71 -0.57
N LEU A 189 7.06 -5.68 -0.16
CA LEU A 189 5.65 -5.77 -0.48
C LEU A 189 4.89 -6.23 0.75
N ASN A 190 3.78 -5.58 1.03
CA ASN A 190 2.72 -6.15 1.83
C ASN A 190 1.46 -6.24 0.96
N ALA A 191 0.85 -7.41 0.85
CA ALA A 191 -0.36 -7.64 0.07
C ALA A 191 -1.26 -8.64 0.77
N ASP A 192 -2.51 -8.26 0.97
CA ASP A 192 -3.51 -9.05 1.68
C ASP A 192 -4.84 -9.01 0.92
N LEU A 193 -5.49 -10.16 0.82
CA LEU A 193 -6.79 -10.33 0.17
C LEU A 193 -7.96 -10.17 1.15
N GLU A 194 -7.66 -10.07 2.45
CA GLU A 194 -8.62 -10.00 3.55
C GLU A 194 -8.29 -8.83 4.51
N MET A 195 -7.98 -7.65 3.95
CA MET A 195 -7.76 -6.45 4.74
C MET A 195 -9.03 -6.01 5.47
N GLY A 196 -8.85 -5.55 6.71
CA GLY A 196 -9.90 -4.99 7.54
C GLY A 196 -10.12 -3.49 7.31
N GLY A 197 -11.15 -2.98 7.97
CA GLY A 197 -11.50 -1.56 7.97
C GLY A 197 -12.43 -1.18 6.82
N ASP A 198 -13.52 -0.47 7.14
CA ASP A 198 -14.38 0.16 6.14
C ASP A 198 -13.77 1.49 5.70
N VAL A 199 -13.19 1.52 4.50
CA VAL A 199 -12.47 2.68 3.95
C VAL A 199 -13.38 3.89 3.73
N ARG A 200 -14.70 3.71 3.75
CA ARG A 200 -15.70 4.80 3.69
C ARG A 200 -15.79 5.56 5.02
N THR A 201 -15.19 5.04 6.09
CA THR A 201 -15.10 5.68 7.41
C THR A 201 -13.66 6.07 7.72
N GLU A 202 -13.46 7.11 8.53
CA GLU A 202 -12.11 7.53 8.96
C GLU A 202 -11.39 6.44 9.77
N GLU A 203 -12.07 5.81 10.73
CA GLU A 203 -11.52 4.74 11.57
C GLU A 203 -11.13 3.52 10.72
N GLY A 204 -12.00 3.11 9.81
CA GLY A 204 -11.74 1.98 8.93
C GLY A 204 -10.58 2.25 7.96
N ALA A 205 -10.45 3.46 7.44
CA ALA A 205 -9.31 3.86 6.62
C ALA A 205 -7.99 3.87 7.43
N SER A 206 -8.01 4.35 8.68
CA SER A 206 -6.83 4.28 9.56
C SER A 206 -6.39 2.84 9.82
N LYS A 207 -7.34 1.95 10.14
CA LYS A 207 -7.08 0.51 10.28
C LYS A 207 -6.50 -0.08 8.99
N ARG A 208 -7.08 0.26 7.84
CA ARG A 208 -6.60 -0.21 6.52
C ARG A 208 -5.16 0.20 6.27
N VAL A 209 -4.83 1.46 6.53
CA VAL A 209 -3.47 2.01 6.34
C VAL A 209 -2.48 1.36 7.30
N SER A 210 -2.85 1.17 8.57
CA SER A 210 -2.02 0.43 9.53
C SER A 210 -1.68 -0.96 9.00
N GLN A 211 -2.66 -1.68 8.47
CA GLN A 211 -2.44 -3.01 7.90
C GLN A 211 -1.61 -2.97 6.62
N LEU A 212 -1.83 -2.01 5.72
CA LEU A 212 -1.03 -1.82 4.50
C LEU A 212 0.46 -1.65 4.80
N PHE A 213 0.78 -0.91 5.86
CA PHE A 213 2.17 -0.64 6.26
C PHE A 213 2.76 -1.67 7.25
N GLU A 214 2.06 -2.76 7.54
CA GLU A 214 2.62 -3.85 8.37
C GLU A 214 3.92 -4.39 7.76
N GLY A 215 4.96 -4.50 8.59
CA GLY A 215 6.27 -4.97 8.17
C GLY A 215 7.05 -4.00 7.27
N PHE A 216 6.63 -2.73 7.16
CA PHE A 216 7.39 -1.71 6.43
C PHE A 216 8.85 -1.60 6.96
N PRO A 217 9.86 -1.55 6.08
CA PRO A 217 11.27 -1.68 6.47
C PRO A 217 11.90 -0.41 7.10
N GLY A 218 11.11 0.65 7.31
CA GLY A 218 11.51 1.85 8.03
C GLY A 218 11.16 1.76 9.52
N LYS A 219 12.11 2.12 10.40
CA LYS A 219 11.81 2.32 11.83
C LYS A 219 11.18 3.71 12.02
N THR A 220 10.22 3.82 12.92
CA THR A 220 9.79 5.10 13.46
C THR A 220 11.02 5.85 13.95
N ALA A 221 11.36 6.97 13.31
CA ALA A 221 12.34 7.89 13.85
C ALA A 221 11.77 8.38 15.19
N THR A 222 12.46 8.11 16.29
CA THR A 222 12.17 8.78 17.56
C THR A 222 12.28 10.26 17.27
N VAL A 223 11.15 10.99 17.30
CA VAL A 223 11.16 12.44 17.17
C VAL A 223 11.95 12.97 18.36
N VAL A 224 13.24 13.26 18.16
CA VAL A 224 14.00 14.07 19.10
C VAL A 224 13.47 15.48 18.88
N PRO A 225 12.78 16.09 19.86
CA PRO A 225 12.34 17.46 19.71
C PRO A 225 13.57 18.32 19.48
N ALA A 226 13.55 19.12 18.41
CA ALA A 226 14.58 20.11 18.18
C ALA A 226 14.61 21.05 19.39
N VAL A 227 15.67 20.96 20.19
CA VAL A 227 15.96 21.94 21.23
C VAL A 227 16.23 23.24 20.51
N LEU A 228 15.28 24.17 20.54
CA LEU A 228 15.48 25.53 20.08
C LEU A 228 16.65 26.14 20.89
N PRO A 229 17.63 26.78 20.24
CA PRO A 229 18.67 27.48 20.97
C PRO A 229 18.02 28.59 21.81
N THR A 230 18.24 28.53 23.12
CA THR A 230 17.85 29.59 24.05
C THR A 230 18.59 30.86 23.66
N ALA A 231 17.87 31.89 23.22
CA ALA A 231 18.45 33.19 22.96
C ALA A 231 19.11 33.71 24.26
N ALA A 232 20.42 33.87 24.23
CA ALA A 232 21.17 34.51 25.30
C ALA A 232 20.72 35.98 25.40
N ALA A 233 20.17 36.35 26.55
CA ALA A 233 19.87 37.72 26.89
C ALA A 233 21.18 38.52 26.96
N ALA A 234 21.34 39.49 26.06
CA ALA A 234 22.33 40.54 26.18
C ALA A 234 21.91 41.47 27.34
N ALA A 235 22.52 41.28 28.51
CA ALA A 235 22.48 42.26 29.58
C ALA A 235 23.54 43.33 29.32
N ALA A 236 23.08 44.58 29.26
CA ALA A 236 23.88 45.78 29.08
C ALA A 236 24.86 46.01 30.25
N VAL A 237 26.08 46.39 29.87
CA VAL A 237 27.05 47.17 30.65
C VAL A 237 27.38 48.32 29.70
N GLY A 238 27.09 49.60 29.94
CA GLY A 238 27.27 50.40 31.13
C GLY A 238 28.10 51.61 30.70
N ASN A 239 27.53 52.81 30.73
CA ASN A 239 28.21 54.07 31.04
C ASN A 239 27.18 55.10 31.50
#